data_AF-A0A1X9YZR0-F1
#
_entry.id   AF-A0A1X9YZR0-F1
#
_cell.length_a   1.000
_cell.length_b   1.000
_cell.length_c   1.000
_cell.angle_alpha   90.00
_cell.angle_beta   90.00
_cell.angle_gamma   90.00
#
_symmetry.space_group_name_H-M   'P 1'
#
loop_
_entity.id
_entity.type
_entity.pdbx_description
1 polymer ?
#
loop_
_entity_poly.entity_id
_entity_poly.type
_entity_poly.pdbx_seq_one_letter_code
_entity_poly.pdbx_strand_id
1 'polypeptide(L)'
;MKNKYSLSSNLILITFLIGIVNLFFYDYKSTQELVIFISILITRYLLFILIKRRFQWSKYLLVLIIIRSIYRLFIVMGEADISPVTKINLSLQVVISILAFAILYVFPKLKGWINERRRYFSATGLPNTQH
;
A
#
# COMPACT_ATOMS: atom_id res chain seq x y z
N MET A 1 8.72 -17.12 -0.72
CA MET A 1 8.92 -15.72 -0.26
C MET A 1 9.11 -14.68 -1.37
N LYS A 2 9.62 -15.02 -2.58
CA LYS A 2 9.79 -14.06 -3.70
C LYS A 2 8.49 -13.39 -4.16
N ASN A 3 7.35 -14.09 -4.09
CA ASN A 3 6.11 -13.61 -4.70
C ASN A 3 5.48 -12.38 -4.00
N LYS A 4 5.50 -12.29 -2.66
CA LYS A 4 4.84 -11.19 -1.93
C LYS A 4 5.49 -9.82 -2.13
N TYR A 5 6.83 -9.76 -2.16
CA TYR A 5 7.58 -8.52 -2.36
C TYR A 5 7.44 -8.03 -3.79
N SER A 6 7.51 -8.95 -4.76
CA SER A 6 7.28 -8.67 -6.18
C SER A 6 5.85 -8.15 -6.42
N LEU A 7 4.84 -8.83 -5.86
CA LEU A 7 3.45 -8.41 -5.96
C LEU A 7 3.26 -7.01 -5.35
N SER A 8 3.76 -6.78 -4.14
CA SER A 8 3.58 -5.50 -3.45
C SER A 8 4.36 -4.36 -4.11
N SER A 9 5.57 -4.62 -4.63
CA SER A 9 6.28 -3.62 -5.43
C SER A 9 5.50 -3.29 -6.69
N ASN A 10 4.95 -4.29 -7.38
CA ASN A 10 4.16 -4.05 -8.59
C ASN A 10 2.88 -3.26 -8.30
N LEU A 11 2.22 -3.50 -7.17
CA LEU A 11 1.08 -2.69 -6.71
C LEU A 11 1.49 -1.22 -6.52
N ILE A 12 2.62 -0.95 -5.86
CA ILE A 12 3.12 0.42 -5.71
C ILE A 12 3.52 1.03 -7.06
N LEU A 13 4.09 0.24 -7.98
CA LEU A 13 4.38 0.69 -9.34
C LEU A 13 3.11 1.10 -10.09
N ILE A 14 2.02 0.34 -9.95
CA ILE A 14 0.72 0.72 -10.52
C ILE A 14 0.24 2.06 -9.96
N THR A 15 0.36 2.29 -8.64
CA THR A 15 -0.01 3.60 -8.06
C THR A 15 0.87 4.75 -8.56
N PHE A 16 2.13 4.47 -8.91
CA PHE A 16 3.02 5.44 -9.53
C PHE A 16 2.57 5.74 -10.97
N LEU A 17 2.26 4.72 -11.77
CA LEU A 17 1.75 4.88 -13.14
C LEU A 17 0.43 5.66 -13.18
N ILE A 18 -0.52 5.36 -12.31
CA ILE A 18 -1.77 6.15 -12.18
C ILE A 18 -1.43 7.61 -11.84
N GLY A 19 -0.41 7.84 -11.01
CA GLY A 19 0.09 9.18 -10.73
C GLY A 19 0.65 9.87 -11.98
N ILE A 20 1.43 9.18 -12.82
CA ILE A 20 1.91 9.75 -14.09
C ILE A 20 0.72 10.13 -14.98
N VAL A 21 -0.26 9.25 -15.12
CA VAL A 21 -1.45 9.52 -15.93
C VAL A 21 -2.17 10.77 -15.42
N ASN A 22 -2.35 10.90 -14.10
CA ASN A 22 -2.95 12.09 -13.50
C ASN A 22 -2.20 13.39 -13.79
N LEU A 23 -0.91 13.36 -14.14
CA LEU A 23 -0.15 14.55 -14.52
C LEU A 23 -0.72 15.21 -15.79
N PHE A 24 -1.32 14.43 -16.68
CA PHE A 24 -1.88 14.93 -17.94
C PHE A 24 -3.35 15.38 -17.82
N PHE A 25 -4.07 14.94 -16.78
CA PHE A 25 -5.49 15.22 -16.59
C PHE A 25 -5.77 16.26 -15.50
N TYR A 26 -4.77 16.60 -14.68
CA TYR A 26 -4.94 17.58 -13.60
C TYR A 26 -4.48 18.95 -14.06
N ASP A 27 -5.35 19.94 -13.92
CA ASP A 27 -5.04 21.33 -14.24
C ASP A 27 -4.35 21.97 -13.03
N TYR A 28 -3.02 22.10 -13.08
CA TYR A 28 -2.23 22.61 -11.97
C TYR A 28 -2.31 24.14 -11.93
N LYS A 29 -2.88 24.68 -10.85
CA LYS A 29 -3.09 26.14 -10.73
C LYS A 29 -1.80 26.89 -10.37
N SER A 30 -0.79 26.19 -9.86
CA SER A 30 0.48 26.78 -9.44
C SER A 30 1.66 25.83 -9.64
N THR A 31 2.85 26.39 -9.92
CA THR A 31 4.12 25.65 -9.97
C THR A 31 4.40 24.91 -8.67
N GLN A 32 3.96 25.44 -7.52
CA GLN A 32 4.11 24.79 -6.23
C GLN A 32 3.34 23.46 -6.17
N GLU A 33 2.12 23.40 -6.70
CA GLU A 33 1.31 22.18 -6.74
C GLU A 33 1.99 21.11 -7.60
N LEU A 34 2.56 21.52 -8.73
CA LEU A 34 3.31 20.66 -9.65
C LEU A 34 4.58 20.10 -8.99
N VAL A 35 5.37 20.94 -8.30
CA VAL A 35 6.57 20.49 -7.57
C VAL A 35 6.23 19.51 -6.46
N ILE A 36 5.16 19.80 -5.70
CA ILE A 36 4.66 18.89 -4.66
C ILE A 36 4.28 17.56 -5.30
N PHE A 37 3.57 17.59 -6.43
CA PHE A 37 3.10 16.41 -7.16
C PHE A 37 4.25 15.53 -7.66
N ILE A 38 5.23 16.13 -8.34
CA ILE A 38 6.44 15.43 -8.81
C ILE A 38 7.19 14.81 -7.62
N SER A 39 7.30 15.53 -6.50
CA SER A 39 7.92 14.99 -5.29
C SER A 39 7.19 13.73 -4.76
N ILE A 40 5.86 13.67 -4.87
CA ILE A 40 5.08 12.45 -4.54
C ILE A 40 5.44 11.32 -5.50
N LEU A 41 5.48 11.60 -6.79
CA LEU A 41 5.79 10.60 -7.81
C LEU A 41 7.17 9.98 -7.57
N ILE A 42 8.18 10.81 -7.33
CA ILE A 42 9.53 10.36 -6.97
C ILE A 42 9.49 9.49 -5.71
N THR A 43 8.78 9.93 -4.66
CA THR A 43 8.65 9.16 -3.42
C THR A 43 8.00 7.78 -3.65
N ARG A 44 6.97 7.70 -4.50
CA ARG A 44 6.33 6.42 -4.87
C ARG A 44 7.27 5.51 -5.65
N TYR A 45 8.05 6.07 -6.57
CA TYR A 45 9.06 5.31 -7.32
C TYR A 45 10.18 4.80 -6.42
N LEU A 46 10.69 5.63 -5.51
CA LEU A 46 11.65 5.22 -4.49
C LEU A 46 11.07 4.11 -3.62
N LEU A 47 9.82 4.23 -3.20
CA LEU A 47 9.14 3.20 -2.41
C LEU A 47 9.07 1.86 -3.16
N PHE A 48 8.74 1.89 -4.46
CA PHE A 48 8.78 0.71 -5.31
C PHE A 48 10.15 0.02 -5.28
N ILE A 49 11.23 0.79 -5.46
CA ILE A 49 12.61 0.27 -5.41
C ILE A 49 12.92 -0.30 -4.03
N LEU A 50 12.57 0.40 -2.96
CA LEU A 50 12.84 -0.03 -1.59
C LEU A 50 12.10 -1.33 -1.24
N ILE A 51 10.84 -1.48 -1.65
CA ILE A 51 10.08 -2.72 -1.46
C ILE A 51 10.72 -3.86 -2.25
N LYS A 52 11.09 -3.61 -3.52
CA LYS A 52 11.72 -4.60 -4.39
C LYS A 52 13.07 -5.07 -3.82
N ARG A 53 13.85 -4.14 -3.25
CA ARG A 53 15.13 -4.41 -2.56
C ARG A 53 14.96 -4.92 -1.12
N ARG A 54 13.72 -5.09 -0.62
CA ARG A 54 13.40 -5.57 0.73
C ARG A 54 13.97 -4.71 1.85
N PHE A 55 14.09 -3.41 1.61
CA PHE A 55 14.62 -2.47 2.60
C PHE A 55 13.61 -2.26 3.73
N GLN A 56 14.03 -2.30 5.00
CA GLN A 56 13.10 -2.19 6.13
C GLN A 56 12.39 -0.82 6.19
N TRP A 57 13.08 0.24 5.76
CA TRP A 57 12.53 1.59 5.69
C TRP A 57 11.32 1.73 4.78
N SER A 58 11.11 0.80 3.84
CA SER A 58 9.92 0.77 2.98
C SER A 58 8.62 0.73 3.77
N LYS A 59 8.62 0.13 4.97
CA LYS A 59 7.44 0.07 5.83
C LYS A 59 6.97 1.47 6.24
N TYR A 60 7.90 2.29 6.74
CA TYR A 60 7.58 3.62 7.25
C TYR A 60 7.14 4.54 6.11
N LEU A 61 7.83 4.46 4.97
CA LEU A 61 7.49 5.26 3.81
C LEU A 61 6.14 4.86 3.20
N LEU A 62 5.81 3.56 3.21
CA LEU A 62 4.49 3.07 2.78
C LEU A 62 3.37 3.57 3.69
N VAL A 63 3.58 3.59 5.02
CA VAL A 63 2.62 4.15 5.98
C VAL A 63 2.40 5.65 5.73
N LEU A 64 3.49 6.42 5.52
CA LEU A 64 3.38 7.84 5.21
C LEU A 64 2.59 8.10 3.92
N ILE A 65 2.81 7.30 2.88
CA ILE A 65 2.05 7.41 1.62
C ILE A 65 0.58 7.08 1.82
N ILE A 66 0.24 6.07 2.63
CA ILE A 66 -1.14 5.71 2.94
C ILE A 66 -1.84 6.84 3.68
N ILE A 67 -1.26 7.35 4.77
CA ILE A 67 -1.82 8.46 5.57
C ILE A 67 -2.07 9.67 4.67
N ARG A 68 -1.07 10.06 3.88
CA ARG A 68 -1.18 11.19 2.95
C ARG A 68 -2.25 10.97 1.88
N SER A 69 -2.37 9.75 1.36
CA SER A 69 -3.38 9.42 0.34
C SER A 69 -4.79 9.43 0.93
N ILE A 70 -4.98 8.97 2.17
CA ILE A 70 -6.26 9.07 2.90
C ILE A 70 -6.60 10.53 3.17
N TYR A 71 -5.66 11.33 3.67
CA TYR A 71 -5.86 12.76 3.91
C TYR A 71 -6.29 13.50 2.64
N ARG A 72 -5.61 13.23 1.52
CA ARG A 72 -6.00 13.81 0.21
C ARG A 72 -7.38 13.34 -0.23
N LEU A 73 -7.72 12.06 -0.04
CA LEU A 73 -9.04 11.54 -0.38
C LEU A 73 -10.14 12.22 0.42
N PHE A 74 -9.92 12.42 1.73
CA PHE A 74 -10.87 13.07 2.63
C PHE A 74 -11.14 14.53 2.21
N ILE A 75 -10.10 15.30 1.88
CA ILE A 75 -10.25 16.67 1.37
C ILE A 75 -11.03 16.68 0.06
N VAL A 76 -10.62 15.82 -0.89
CA VAL A 76 -11.19 15.80 -2.25
C VAL A 76 -12.63 15.29 -2.29
N MET A 77 -13.03 14.43 -1.35
CA MET A 77 -14.42 13.97 -1.25
C MET A 77 -15.38 15.08 -0.79
N GLY A 78 -14.90 16.09 -0.06
CA GLY A 78 -15.70 17.24 0.38
C GLY A 78 -15.94 18.30 -0.71
N GLU A 79 -15.19 18.26 -1.81
CA GLU A 79 -15.29 19.25 -2.89
C GLU A 79 -16.19 18.73 -4.02
N ALA A 80 -17.28 19.47 -4.31
CA ALA A 80 -18.25 19.12 -5.34
C ALA A 80 -17.69 19.28 -6.76
N ASP A 81 -16.78 20.24 -6.98
CA ASP A 81 -16.27 20.63 -8.30
C ASP A 81 -15.12 19.75 -8.84
N ILE A 82 -14.65 18.77 -8.06
CA ILE A 82 -13.57 17.88 -8.51
C ILE A 82 -14.12 16.79 -9.44
N SER A 83 -13.41 16.56 -10.55
CA SER A 83 -13.77 15.55 -11.54
C SER A 83 -14.00 14.15 -10.90
N PRO A 84 -15.06 13.42 -11.30
CA PRO A 84 -15.32 12.07 -10.80
C PRO A 84 -14.15 11.11 -11.03
N VAL A 85 -13.44 11.27 -12.15
CA VAL A 85 -12.28 10.47 -12.52
C VAL A 85 -11.15 10.66 -11.50
N THR A 86 -10.88 11.89 -11.05
CA THR A 86 -9.88 12.16 -10.02
C THR A 86 -10.24 11.47 -8.70
N LYS A 87 -11.51 11.50 -8.29
CA LYS A 87 -12.00 10.83 -7.07
C LYS A 87 -11.80 9.32 -7.14
N ILE A 88 -12.12 8.70 -8.28
CA ILE A 88 -11.91 7.27 -8.53
C ILE A 88 -10.41 6.92 -8.48
N ASN A 89 -9.57 7.69 -9.17
CA ASN A 89 -8.12 7.44 -9.22
C ASN A 89 -7.49 7.55 -7.83
N LEU A 90 -7.87 8.55 -7.03
CA LEU A 90 -7.40 8.70 -5.65
C LEU A 90 -7.87 7.53 -4.76
N SER A 91 -9.13 7.13 -4.87
CA SER A 91 -9.68 6.00 -4.12
C SER A 91 -8.94 4.71 -4.45
N LEU A 92 -8.72 4.44 -5.74
CA LEU A 92 -7.99 3.26 -6.20
C LEU A 92 -6.54 3.26 -5.71
N GLN A 93 -5.86 4.40 -5.71
CA GLN A 93 -4.50 4.52 -5.16
C GLN A 93 -4.44 4.20 -3.66
N VAL A 94 -5.43 4.66 -2.88
CA VAL A 94 -5.52 4.35 -1.45
C VAL A 94 -5.72 2.85 -1.25
N VAL A 95 -6.69 2.24 -1.94
CA VAL A 95 -6.99 0.80 -1.85
C VAL A 95 -5.76 -0.04 -2.22
N ILE A 96 -5.11 0.26 -3.34
CA ILE A 96 -3.91 -0.48 -3.78
C ILE A 96 -2.77 -0.33 -2.77
N SER A 97 -2.57 0.85 -2.20
CA SER A 97 -1.51 1.09 -1.20
C SER A 97 -1.77 0.31 0.09
N ILE A 98 -3.03 0.26 0.56
CA ILE A 98 -3.44 -0.55 1.70
C ILE A 98 -3.22 -2.04 1.43
N LEU A 99 -3.59 -2.52 0.24
CA LEU A 99 -3.36 -3.91 -0.16
C LEU A 99 -1.87 -4.26 -0.18
N ALA A 100 -1.03 -3.38 -0.75
CA ALA A 100 0.42 -3.58 -0.75
C ALA A 100 0.98 -3.68 0.69
N PHE A 101 0.49 -2.85 1.61
CA PHE A 101 0.86 -2.92 3.02
C PHE A 101 0.39 -4.22 3.67
N ALA A 102 -0.86 -4.61 3.43
CA ALA A 102 -1.44 -5.83 3.98
C ALA A 102 -0.66 -7.08 3.52
N ILE A 103 -0.32 -7.16 2.24
CA ILE A 103 0.44 -8.27 1.66
C ILE A 103 1.86 -8.37 2.25
N LEU A 104 2.52 -7.23 2.46
CA LEU A 104 3.89 -7.21 2.98
C LEU A 104 3.97 -7.53 4.47
N TYR A 105 3.07 -6.96 5.28
CA TYR A 105 3.25 -6.88 6.73
C TYR A 105 2.15 -7.57 7.53
N VAL A 106 0.92 -7.63 7.02
CA VAL A 106 -0.24 -8.16 7.75
C VAL A 106 -0.40 -9.67 7.50
N PHE A 107 -0.51 -10.09 6.23
CA PHE A 107 -0.70 -11.50 5.88
C PHE A 107 0.40 -12.45 6.39
N PRO A 108 1.70 -12.10 6.36
CA PRO A 108 2.73 -12.98 6.91
C PRO A 108 2.58 -13.20 8.41
N LYS A 109 2.19 -12.16 9.17
CA LYS A 109 1.95 -12.27 10.62
C LYS A 109 0.73 -13.10 10.93
N LEU A 110 -0.39 -12.86 10.23
CA LEU A 110 -1.61 -13.66 10.36
C LEU A 110 -1.36 -15.14 10.08
N LYS A 111 -0.62 -15.46 9.01
CA LYS A 111 -0.28 -16.85 8.69
C LYS A 111 0.55 -17.52 9.79
N GLY A 112 1.48 -16.79 10.41
CA GLY A 112 2.24 -17.25 11.57
C GLY A 112 1.31 -17.59 12.74
N TRP A 113 0.44 -16.64 13.10
CA TRP A 113 -0.51 -16.78 14.22
C TRP A 113 -1.50 -17.93 14.02
N ILE A 114 -2.02 -18.12 12.81
CA ILE A 114 -2.93 -19.22 12.49
C ILE A 114 -2.21 -20.57 12.57
N ASN A 115 -0.98 -20.65 12.06
CA ASN A 115 -0.21 -21.89 12.09
C ASN A 115 0.18 -22.27 13.53
N GLU A 116 0.49 -21.27 14.35
CA GLU A 116 0.78 -21.42 15.78
C GLU A 116 -0.45 -21.91 16.54
N ARG A 117 -1.62 -21.28 16.36
CA ARG A 117 -2.89 -21.80 16.91
C ARG A 117 -3.17 -23.24 16.46
N ARG A 118 -3.00 -23.56 15.18
CA ARG A 118 -3.20 -24.94 14.67
C ARG A 118 -2.31 -25.94 15.40
N ARG A 119 -1.03 -25.60 15.65
CA ARG A 119 -0.11 -26.45 16.43
C ARG A 119 -0.58 -26.66 17.86
N TYR A 120 -1.05 -25.61 18.54
CA TYR A 120 -1.60 -25.73 19.89
C TYR A 120 -2.82 -26.65 19.94
N PHE A 121 -3.76 -26.52 19.00
CA PHE A 121 -4.95 -27.40 18.95
C PHE A 121 -4.61 -28.86 18.57
N SER A 122 -3.55 -29.07 17.78
CA SER A 122 -3.10 -30.42 17.37
C SER A 122 -2.35 -31.14 18.51
N ALA A 123 -1.69 -30.40 19.39
CA ALA A 123 -0.93 -30.96 20.51
C ALA A 123 -1.81 -31.43 21.68
N THR A 124 -3.02 -30.88 21.83
CA THR A 124 -4.01 -31.27 22.86
C THR A 124 -4.78 -32.56 22.56
N GLY A 125 -4.47 -33.29 21.49
CA GLY A 125 -5.24 -34.45 21.01
C GLY A 125 -4.66 -35.84 21.29
N LEU A 126 -3.53 -35.98 21.99
CA LEU A 126 -2.98 -37.29 22.36
C LEU A 126 -3.21 -37.56 23.85
N PRO A 127 -4.27 -38.28 24.24
CA PRO A 127 -4.26 -38.93 25.54
C PRO A 127 -3.14 -39.98 25.49
N ASN A 128 -2.21 -39.85 26.42
CA ASN A 128 -1.14 -40.80 26.66
C ASN A 128 -1.76 -42.15 27.11
N THR A 129 -2.18 -42.99 26.17
CA THR A 129 -2.50 -44.40 26.42
C THR A 129 -1.20 -45.19 26.40
N GLN A 130 -0.42 -45.04 27.46
CA GLN A 130 0.53 -46.04 27.92
C GLN A 130 0.29 -46.20 29.41
N HIS A 131 -0.52 -47.20 29.76
CA HIS A 131 -0.32 -48.14 30.87
C HIS A 131 -1.44 -49.18 30.88
#